data_AF-A0A8T1MHC3-F1
#
_entry.id   AF-A0A8T1MHC3-F1
#
_cell.length_a   1.000
_cell.length_b   1.000
_cell.length_c   1.000
_cell.angle_alpha   90.00
_cell.angle_beta   90.00
_cell.angle_gamma   90.00
#
_symmetry.space_group_name_H-M   'P 1'
#
loop_
_entity.id
_entity.type
_entity.pdbx_description
1 polymer ?
#
loop_
_entity_poly.entity_id
_entity_poly.type
_entity_poly.pdbx_seq_one_letter_code
_entity_poly.pdbx_strand_id
1 'polypeptide(L)'
;MARRIYAQIIPDFRSQQESIDAYINDLKEAVNIPQYGQTPYQLLREKKVQNAADDILKATEYRVVKNIPDMAGELRRLRRAVKVNKDCLKYFTCLTAPVDGLSKQVAKTIKRTLDLQERELSKGFWNQDLTDMLKSTWENMEIYSLLHCFHLNTTAEFHKFFYEGRKIELELNKLGRAIVMRDQYQTEQSRHGTEEEAKSLAKKLQNYYEQLRGLAEHATNLVSRSRQITPIYFRVAPIKNPLNGVMLCDYKSLEGNLNAGDHVSVLSDVHITNNSNRILGAVFHHRSLRGDRNNCTDGCCPGSWSPRSLYKVRPRSQLSNKELEEQQTADGIYWKVRTTKGHTQFVVPSICIGLVDPDLDAREKAITLYRVLVDTWEDFIQENTIHLTEWFKLVFLRWINSQLPIRRGPHDMEKLLRNVTIFLYDGLSSGLGFDDEELKQLASEVCQMNTGTTKSNGNQNEINEEIESFNGIFDWLE
;
A
#
# COMPACT_ATOMS: atom_id res chain seq x y z
N MET A 1 34.66 10.52 18.26
CA MET A 1 34.99 9.12 17.93
C MET A 1 35.35 8.89 16.45
N ALA A 2 35.60 9.95 15.66
CA ALA A 2 35.80 9.87 14.19
C ALA A 2 37.18 10.37 13.71
N ARG A 3 38.23 10.28 14.54
CA ARG A 3 39.56 10.88 14.23
C ARG A 3 40.78 9.99 14.48
N ARG A 4 40.62 8.68 14.70
CA ARG A 4 41.75 7.85 15.16
C ARG A 4 42.29 6.80 14.19
N ILE A 5 41.89 6.78 12.93
CA ILE A 5 42.36 5.74 12.00
C ILE A 5 42.71 6.37 10.66
N TYR A 6 43.82 7.10 10.61
CA TYR A 6 44.59 7.27 9.38
C TYR A 6 46.07 7.30 9.71
N ALA A 7 46.81 6.51 8.94
CA ALA A 7 48.26 6.40 8.87
C ALA A 7 48.99 5.81 10.08
N GLN A 8 49.31 4.51 10.01
CA GLN A 8 50.69 4.01 10.01
C GLN A 8 50.70 2.48 10.02
N ILE A 9 51.79 1.92 9.47
CA ILE A 9 52.13 0.49 9.33
C ILE A 9 51.52 -0.13 8.07
N ILE A 10 52.40 -0.57 7.16
CA ILE A 10 52.10 -1.52 6.09
C ILE A 10 52.13 -2.90 6.76
N PRO A 11 50.99 -3.61 6.95
CA PRO A 11 51.02 -4.97 7.47
C PRO A 11 50.61 -5.96 6.38
N ASP A 12 51.00 -7.22 6.56
CA ASP A 12 50.84 -8.35 5.65
C ASP A 12 49.48 -8.42 4.94
N PHE A 13 49.46 -8.93 3.70
CA PHE A 13 48.28 -9.05 2.84
C PHE A 13 47.07 -9.71 3.53
N ARG A 14 47.30 -10.70 4.42
CA ARG A 14 46.24 -11.34 5.23
C ARG A 14 45.63 -10.41 6.29
N SER A 15 46.45 -9.58 6.95
CA SER A 15 45.96 -8.62 7.94
C SER A 15 45.14 -7.50 7.31
N GLN A 16 45.44 -7.14 6.05
CA GLN A 16 44.64 -6.20 5.27
C GLN A 16 43.30 -6.82 4.87
N GLN A 17 43.26 -8.10 4.52
CA GLN A 17 42.03 -8.82 4.16
C GLN A 17 41.06 -8.92 5.36
N GLU A 18 41.54 -9.36 6.53
CA GLU A 18 40.71 -9.45 7.76
C GLU A 18 40.19 -8.07 8.22
N SER A 19 41.00 -7.02 8.09
CA SER A 19 40.58 -5.65 8.37
C SER A 19 39.57 -5.10 7.35
N ILE A 20 39.64 -5.54 6.08
CA ILE A 20 38.70 -5.17 5.03
C ILE A 20 37.37 -5.90 5.23
N ASP A 21 37.38 -7.18 5.59
CA ASP A 21 36.18 -8.00 5.80
C ASP A 21 35.36 -7.54 7.01
N ALA A 22 36.00 -7.25 8.14
CA ALA A 22 35.33 -6.66 9.31
C ALA A 22 34.67 -5.31 8.95
N TYR A 23 35.37 -4.49 8.18
CA TYR A 23 34.90 -3.18 7.74
C TYR A 23 33.71 -3.26 6.76
N ILE A 24 33.72 -4.25 5.87
CA ILE A 24 32.61 -4.52 4.96
C ILE A 24 31.39 -5.05 5.72
N ASN A 25 31.59 -5.82 6.80
CA ASN A 25 30.50 -6.28 7.63
C ASN A 25 29.82 -5.11 8.38
N ASP A 26 30.60 -4.17 8.92
CA ASP A 26 30.05 -2.95 9.53
C ASP A 26 29.26 -2.11 8.50
N LEU A 27 29.77 -1.99 7.27
CA LEU A 27 29.05 -1.35 6.17
C LEU A 27 27.77 -2.10 5.80
N LYS A 28 27.82 -3.43 5.75
CA LYS A 28 26.64 -4.26 5.47
C LYS A 28 25.58 -4.06 6.54
N GLU A 29 25.96 -3.99 7.81
CA GLU A 29 25.01 -3.73 8.90
C GLU A 29 24.36 -2.35 8.75
N ALA A 30 25.18 -1.30 8.58
CA ALA A 30 24.69 0.08 8.45
C ALA A 30 23.81 0.30 7.21
N VAL A 31 24.08 -0.42 6.11
CA VAL A 31 23.37 -0.22 4.83
C VAL A 31 22.15 -1.12 4.69
N ASN A 32 22.24 -2.39 5.10
CA ASN A 32 21.13 -3.34 4.92
C ASN A 32 20.07 -3.22 6.02
N ILE A 33 20.38 -2.60 7.16
CA ILE A 33 19.45 -2.43 8.29
C ILE A 33 19.33 -0.93 8.65
N PRO A 34 18.76 -0.10 7.76
CA PRO A 34 18.65 1.34 8.01
C PRO A 34 17.68 1.64 9.15
N GLN A 35 18.07 2.55 10.06
CA GLN A 35 17.25 2.97 11.21
C GLN A 35 16.61 4.33 10.95
N TYR A 36 15.63 4.40 10.03
CA TYR A 36 15.02 5.69 9.64
C TYR A 36 14.39 6.46 10.81
N GLY A 37 13.71 5.77 11.74
CA GLY A 37 12.93 6.41 12.80
C GLY A 37 11.74 7.23 12.27
N GLN A 38 11.12 8.00 13.16
CA GLN A 38 9.88 8.74 12.87
C GLN A 38 9.98 10.25 13.10
N THR A 39 11.08 10.71 13.71
CA THR A 39 11.29 12.13 14.05
C THR A 39 12.33 12.78 13.13
N PRO A 40 12.27 14.12 12.91
CA PRO A 40 13.29 14.84 12.16
C PRO A 40 14.72 14.58 12.67
N TYR A 41 14.88 14.45 14.00
CA TYR A 41 16.18 14.19 14.61
C TYR A 41 16.73 12.79 14.29
N GLN A 42 15.89 11.76 14.36
CA GLN A 42 16.27 10.38 13.99
C GLN A 42 16.63 10.29 12.50
N LEU A 43 15.80 10.89 11.63
CA LEU A 43 16.06 10.95 10.19
C LEU A 43 17.39 11.66 9.88
N LEU A 44 17.70 12.75 10.58
CA LEU A 44 18.97 13.45 10.44
C LEU A 44 20.16 12.58 10.88
N ARG A 45 20.01 11.84 11.98
CA ARG A 45 21.04 10.90 12.46
C ARG A 45 21.31 9.82 11.42
N GLU A 46 20.27 9.18 10.91
CA GLU A 46 20.38 8.13 9.90
C GLU A 46 20.95 8.67 8.58
N LYS A 47 20.58 9.90 8.18
CA LYS A 47 21.17 10.57 7.02
C LYS A 47 22.68 10.77 7.16
N LYS A 48 23.19 11.06 8.36
CA LYS A 48 24.64 11.14 8.61
C LYS A 48 25.30 9.76 8.47
N VAL A 49 24.66 8.70 8.96
CA VAL A 49 25.15 7.31 8.81
C VAL A 49 25.24 6.92 7.34
N GLN A 50 24.16 7.12 6.57
CA GLN A 50 24.12 6.78 5.14
C GLN A 50 25.07 7.65 4.29
N ASN A 51 25.32 8.90 4.69
CA ASN A 51 26.33 9.74 4.03
C ASN A 51 27.75 9.25 4.31
N ALA A 52 28.06 8.91 5.56
CA ALA A 52 29.36 8.33 5.91
C ALA A 52 29.59 7.00 5.18
N ALA A 53 28.58 6.13 5.10
CA ALA A 53 28.66 4.89 4.34
C ALA A 53 28.90 5.13 2.84
N ASP A 54 28.27 6.12 2.23
CA ASP A 54 28.49 6.49 0.81
C ASP A 54 29.92 7.00 0.57
N ASP A 55 30.44 7.86 1.45
CA ASP A 55 31.80 8.41 1.33
C ASP A 55 32.85 7.29 1.47
N ILE A 56 32.60 6.37 2.40
CA ILE A 56 33.41 5.16 2.58
C ILE A 56 33.37 4.27 1.34
N LEU A 57 32.18 3.97 0.79
CA LEU A 57 32.05 3.12 -0.40
C LEU A 57 32.80 3.71 -1.59
N LYS A 58 32.75 5.04 -1.79
CA LYS A 58 33.52 5.73 -2.83
C LYS A 58 35.03 5.59 -2.63
N ALA A 59 35.51 5.72 -1.38
CA ALA A 59 36.93 5.57 -1.06
C ALA A 59 37.42 4.12 -1.25
N THR A 60 36.59 3.14 -0.91
CA THR A 60 36.91 1.70 -1.01
C THR A 60 36.85 1.20 -2.45
N GLU A 61 35.88 1.65 -3.26
CA GLU A 61 35.82 1.32 -4.70
C GLU A 61 37.12 1.69 -5.42
N TYR A 62 37.69 2.87 -5.13
CA TYR A 62 38.97 3.29 -5.70
C TYR A 62 40.14 2.35 -5.35
N ARG A 63 40.11 1.72 -4.17
CA ARG A 63 41.20 0.85 -3.66
C ARG A 63 41.03 -0.62 -4.06
N VAL A 64 39.80 -1.12 -4.15
CA VAL A 64 39.48 -2.56 -4.33
C VAL A 64 39.27 -2.95 -5.80
N VAL A 65 38.74 -2.05 -6.65
CA VAL A 65 38.43 -2.34 -8.07
C VAL A 65 39.67 -2.74 -8.88
N LYS A 66 40.88 -2.46 -8.38
CA LYS A 66 42.13 -2.84 -9.04
C LYS A 66 42.59 -4.29 -8.78
N ASN A 67 42.13 -4.92 -7.69
CA ASN A 67 42.79 -6.14 -7.15
C ASN A 67 41.85 -7.33 -6.84
N ILE A 68 40.52 -7.16 -6.66
CA ILE A 68 39.61 -8.28 -6.26
C ILE A 68 38.24 -8.18 -6.99
N PRO A 69 38.02 -8.91 -8.10
CA PRO A 69 36.79 -8.86 -8.90
C PRO A 69 35.52 -9.28 -8.14
N ASP A 70 35.62 -10.27 -7.25
CA ASP A 70 34.48 -10.84 -6.51
C ASP A 70 33.85 -9.82 -5.53
N MET A 71 34.68 -8.91 -5.00
CA MET A 71 34.25 -7.83 -4.11
C MET A 71 33.61 -6.63 -4.83
N ALA A 72 33.87 -6.47 -6.13
CA ALA A 72 33.29 -5.37 -6.91
C ALA A 72 31.78 -5.54 -7.12
N GLY A 73 31.25 -6.77 -7.08
CA GLY A 73 29.81 -7.04 -7.12
C GLY A 73 29.09 -6.59 -5.84
N GLU A 74 29.64 -6.97 -4.69
CA GLU A 74 29.10 -6.61 -3.37
C GLU A 74 29.16 -5.11 -3.10
N LEU A 75 30.27 -4.43 -3.45
CA LEU A 75 30.36 -2.97 -3.33
C LEU A 75 29.30 -2.24 -4.18
N ARG A 76 29.06 -2.71 -5.41
CA ARG A 76 27.99 -2.18 -6.27
C ARG A 76 26.60 -2.42 -5.68
N ARG A 77 26.36 -3.56 -5.03
CA ARG A 77 25.12 -3.85 -4.32
C ARG A 77 24.92 -2.89 -3.14
N LEU A 78 25.92 -2.71 -2.28
CA LEU A 78 25.87 -1.80 -1.14
C LEU A 78 25.64 -0.35 -1.58
N ARG A 79 26.30 0.10 -2.66
CA ARG A 79 26.08 1.44 -3.21
C ARG A 79 24.65 1.66 -3.69
N ARG A 80 24.04 0.66 -4.35
CA ARG A 80 22.62 0.71 -4.74
C ARG A 80 21.72 0.80 -3.51
N ALA A 81 21.99 0.01 -2.47
CA ALA A 81 21.23 0.04 -1.23
C ALA A 81 21.34 1.40 -0.50
N VAL A 82 22.54 1.99 -0.41
CA VAL A 82 22.74 3.35 0.14
C VAL A 82 21.94 4.40 -0.64
N LYS A 83 21.93 4.31 -1.97
CA LYS A 83 21.14 5.22 -2.81
C LYS A 83 19.65 5.12 -2.46
N VAL A 84 19.11 3.90 -2.40
CA VAL A 84 17.71 3.65 -2.00
C VAL A 84 17.44 4.20 -0.59
N ASN A 85 18.34 3.96 0.37
CA ASN A 85 18.21 4.49 1.73
C ASN A 85 18.15 6.02 1.76
N LYS A 86 18.99 6.69 0.96
CA LYS A 86 18.96 8.16 0.84
C LYS A 86 17.65 8.67 0.22
N ASP A 87 17.10 7.95 -0.75
CA ASP A 87 15.80 8.28 -1.34
C ASP A 87 14.66 8.11 -0.30
N CYS A 88 14.67 7.02 0.48
CA CYS A 88 13.74 6.82 1.61
C CYS A 88 13.86 7.95 2.64
N LEU A 89 15.08 8.32 3.03
CA LEU A 89 15.32 9.41 3.97
C LEU A 89 14.81 10.74 3.45
N LYS A 90 15.02 11.03 2.16
CA LYS A 90 14.49 12.25 1.52
C LYS A 90 12.97 12.27 1.62
N TYR A 91 12.32 11.16 1.30
CA TYR A 91 10.86 11.02 1.40
C TYR A 91 10.34 11.25 2.82
N PHE A 92 10.88 10.57 3.83
CA PHE A 92 10.44 10.76 5.23
C PHE A 92 10.79 12.16 5.78
N THR A 93 11.89 12.77 5.31
CA THR A 93 12.22 14.16 5.68
C THR A 93 11.16 15.12 5.16
N CYS A 94 10.64 14.92 3.95
CA CYS A 94 9.53 15.72 3.42
C CYS A 94 8.24 15.55 4.25
N LEU A 95 7.93 14.34 4.70
CA LEU A 95 6.75 14.08 5.55
C LEU A 95 6.85 14.74 6.93
N THR A 96 8.05 14.80 7.50
CA THR A 96 8.29 15.41 8.81
C THR A 96 8.63 16.90 8.75
N ALA A 97 8.75 17.49 7.56
CA ALA A 97 9.09 18.89 7.35
C ALA A 97 8.15 19.89 8.09
N PRO A 98 6.83 19.64 8.22
CA PRO A 98 5.95 20.55 8.94
C PRO A 98 6.29 20.73 10.43
N VAL A 99 7.00 19.77 11.06
CA VAL A 99 7.31 19.80 12.51
C VAL A 99 8.07 21.06 12.90
N ASP A 100 9.09 21.46 12.13
CA ASP A 100 9.87 22.67 12.41
C ASP A 100 9.01 23.94 12.30
N GLY A 101 8.13 23.99 11.30
CA GLY A 101 7.17 25.09 11.14
C GLY A 101 6.20 25.20 12.31
N LEU A 102 5.66 24.07 12.79
CA LEU A 102 4.77 24.01 13.96
C LEU A 102 5.48 24.46 15.23
N SER A 103 6.69 23.95 15.50
CA SER A 103 7.49 24.36 16.66
C SER A 103 7.80 25.86 16.63
N LYS A 104 8.16 26.41 15.46
CA LYS A 104 8.37 27.86 15.28
C LYS A 104 7.10 28.66 15.50
N GLN A 105 5.94 28.16 15.06
CA GLN A 105 4.66 28.84 15.25
C GLN A 105 4.27 28.91 16.74
N VAL A 106 4.52 27.85 17.52
CA VAL A 106 4.32 27.86 18.97
C VAL A 106 5.20 28.92 19.63
N ALA A 107 6.52 28.91 19.34
CA ALA A 107 7.45 29.89 19.89
C ALA A 107 7.07 31.34 19.52
N LYS A 108 6.66 31.57 18.27
CA LYS A 108 6.20 32.88 17.77
C LYS A 108 4.93 33.34 18.48
N THR A 109 4.01 32.43 18.76
CA THR A 109 2.77 32.73 19.48
C THR A 109 3.08 33.10 20.92
N ILE A 110 3.91 32.33 21.62
CA ILE A 110 4.34 32.63 22.99
C ILE A 110 5.02 34.00 23.06
N LYS A 111 5.99 34.25 22.16
CA LYS A 111 6.70 35.54 22.13
C LYS A 111 5.74 36.71 21.94
N ARG A 112 4.81 36.62 20.98
CA ARG A 112 3.80 37.67 20.76
C ARG A 112 2.91 37.89 21.98
N THR A 113 2.51 36.83 22.68
CA THR A 113 1.71 36.96 23.90
C THR A 113 2.49 37.69 24.99
N LEU A 114 3.77 37.38 25.18
CA LEU A 114 4.64 38.09 26.12
C LEU A 114 4.82 39.56 25.71
N ASP A 115 5.10 39.83 24.42
CA ASP A 115 5.22 41.19 23.88
C ASP A 115 3.94 42.01 24.11
N LEU A 116 2.76 41.37 24.03
CA LEU A 116 1.46 42.02 24.29
C LEU A 116 1.24 42.33 25.78
N GLN A 117 1.78 41.53 26.69
CA GLN A 117 1.70 41.77 28.13
C GLN A 117 2.57 42.94 28.57
N GLU A 118 3.75 43.09 27.96
CA GLU A 118 4.70 44.16 28.26
C GLU A 118 4.34 45.49 27.58
N ARG A 119 3.35 45.49 26.68
CA ARG A 119 2.99 46.66 25.89
C ARG A 119 2.25 47.68 26.74
N GLU A 120 2.75 48.92 26.76
CA GLU A 120 2.03 50.04 27.35
C GLU A 120 0.80 50.39 26.48
N LEU A 121 -0.38 50.05 26.99
CA LEU A 121 -1.67 50.36 26.37
C LEU A 121 -2.33 51.57 27.06
N SER A 122 -3.13 52.31 26.30
CA SER A 122 -3.77 53.53 26.79
C SER A 122 -4.73 53.27 27.96
N LYS A 123 -4.96 54.27 28.82
CA LYS A 123 -5.98 54.20 29.89
C LYS A 123 -7.36 53.82 29.36
N GLY A 124 -7.72 54.31 28.16
CA GLY A 124 -9.00 53.99 27.51
C GLY A 124 -9.16 52.50 27.16
N PHE A 125 -8.06 51.80 26.87
CA PHE A 125 -8.07 50.34 26.63
C PHE A 125 -8.38 49.58 27.93
N TRP A 126 -7.66 49.89 29.01
CA TRP A 126 -7.82 49.20 30.30
C TRP A 126 -9.18 49.48 30.97
N ASN A 127 -9.86 50.55 30.58
CA ASN A 127 -11.22 50.84 31.04
C ASN A 127 -12.30 49.99 30.35
N GLN A 128 -11.97 49.27 29.27
CA GLN A 128 -12.91 48.34 28.62
C GLN A 128 -12.84 46.97 29.29
N ASP A 129 -13.98 46.39 29.65
CA ASP A 129 -14.03 44.98 30.05
C ASP A 129 -14.02 44.10 28.79
N LEU A 130 -12.84 43.52 28.51
CA LEU A 130 -12.60 42.65 27.37
C LEU A 130 -12.47 41.18 27.78
N THR A 131 -12.82 40.82 29.02
CA THR A 131 -12.58 39.50 29.60
C THR A 131 -13.21 38.39 28.76
N ASP A 132 -14.49 38.54 28.41
CA ASP A 132 -15.23 37.56 27.60
C ASP A 132 -14.72 37.49 26.16
N MET A 133 -14.36 38.63 25.58
CA MET A 133 -13.80 38.68 24.22
C MET A 133 -12.41 38.03 24.15
N LEU A 134 -11.57 38.25 25.18
CA LEU A 134 -10.27 37.61 25.32
C LEU A 134 -10.44 36.09 25.43
N LYS A 135 -11.36 35.63 26.30
CA LYS A 135 -11.68 34.21 26.47
C LYS A 135 -12.14 33.58 25.14
N SER A 136 -13.13 34.18 24.48
CA SER A 136 -13.65 33.68 23.21
C SER A 136 -12.57 33.65 22.11
N THR A 137 -11.67 34.64 22.07
CA THR A 137 -10.57 34.67 21.11
C THR A 137 -9.62 33.47 21.28
N TRP A 138 -9.31 33.09 22.53
CA TRP A 138 -8.47 31.93 22.82
C TRP A 138 -9.19 30.61 22.55
N GLU A 139 -10.49 30.50 22.88
CA GLU A 139 -11.32 29.34 22.52
C GLU A 139 -11.36 29.14 21.00
N ASN A 140 -11.45 30.23 20.23
CA ASN A 140 -11.40 30.17 18.78
C ASN A 140 -10.04 29.65 18.26
N MET A 141 -8.93 30.08 18.86
CA MET A 141 -7.59 29.58 18.52
C MET A 141 -7.44 28.09 18.80
N GLU A 142 -8.00 27.60 19.91
CA GLU A 142 -8.05 26.17 20.21
C GLU A 142 -8.77 25.40 19.10
N ILE A 143 -9.92 25.90 18.63
CA ILE A 143 -10.67 25.25 17.56
C ILE A 143 -9.90 25.21 16.26
N TYR A 144 -9.24 26.30 15.84
CA TYR A 144 -8.37 26.27 14.66
C TYR A 144 -7.24 25.23 14.79
N SER A 145 -6.70 25.01 15.99
CA SER A 145 -5.69 23.97 16.21
C SER A 145 -6.26 22.55 16.07
N LEU A 146 -7.49 22.31 16.52
CA LEU A 146 -8.20 21.03 16.36
C LEU A 146 -8.53 20.75 14.89
N LEU A 147 -8.99 21.78 14.17
CA LEU A 147 -9.26 21.69 12.72
C LEU A 147 -7.97 21.40 11.94
N HIS A 148 -6.84 22.00 12.32
CA HIS A 148 -5.55 21.69 11.72
C HIS A 148 -5.19 20.21 11.89
N CYS A 149 -5.36 19.65 13.09
CA CYS A 149 -5.15 18.22 13.35
C CYS A 149 -6.07 17.33 12.48
N PHE A 150 -7.33 17.71 12.30
CA PHE A 150 -8.27 17.00 11.42
C PHE A 150 -7.78 16.94 9.96
N HIS A 151 -7.34 18.08 9.40
CA HIS A 151 -6.83 18.13 8.02
C HIS A 151 -5.50 17.40 7.87
N LEU A 152 -4.64 17.42 8.89
CA LEU A 152 -3.40 16.65 8.91
C LEU A 152 -3.69 15.14 8.86
N ASN A 153 -4.66 14.66 9.65
CA ASN A 153 -5.07 13.26 9.64
C ASN A 153 -5.65 12.86 8.27
N THR A 154 -6.50 13.70 7.70
CA THR A 154 -7.08 13.48 6.37
C THR A 154 -6.01 13.41 5.27
N THR A 155 -5.00 14.29 5.34
CA THR A 155 -3.86 14.30 4.43
C THR A 155 -3.01 13.04 4.58
N ALA A 156 -2.79 12.58 5.81
CA ALA A 156 -2.06 11.36 6.09
C ALA A 156 -2.77 10.12 5.53
N GLU A 157 -4.09 10.02 5.70
CA GLU A 157 -4.88 8.91 5.15
C GLU A 157 -4.86 8.89 3.61
N PHE A 158 -5.04 10.05 2.97
CA PHE A 158 -4.90 10.17 1.51
C PHE A 158 -3.53 9.67 1.05
N HIS A 159 -2.46 10.14 1.67
CA HIS A 159 -1.10 9.77 1.29
C HIS A 159 -0.81 8.28 1.53
N LYS A 160 -1.21 7.75 2.68
CA LYS A 160 -1.06 6.34 3.05
C LYS A 160 -1.78 5.42 2.05
N PHE A 161 -3.00 5.78 1.66
CA PHE A 161 -3.78 5.04 0.67
C PHE A 161 -3.04 4.87 -0.66
N PHE A 162 -2.52 5.96 -1.24
CA PHE A 162 -1.84 5.90 -2.53
C PHE A 162 -0.48 5.18 -2.44
N TYR A 163 0.22 5.30 -1.31
CA TYR A 163 1.45 4.56 -1.03
C TYR A 163 1.21 3.05 -0.96
N GLU A 164 0.19 2.62 -0.20
CA GLU A 164 -0.20 1.20 -0.10
C GLU A 164 -0.63 0.63 -1.45
N GLY A 165 -1.44 1.37 -2.21
CA GLY A 165 -1.84 0.95 -3.55
C GLY A 165 -0.65 0.75 -4.49
N ARG A 166 0.36 1.63 -4.43
CA ARG A 166 1.61 1.47 -5.20
C ARG A 166 2.41 0.25 -4.75
N LYS A 167 2.41 -0.07 -3.45
CA LYS A 167 3.10 -1.26 -2.94
C LYS A 167 2.45 -2.55 -3.45
N ILE A 168 1.12 -2.65 -3.42
CA ILE A 168 0.37 -3.79 -3.97
C ILE A 168 0.69 -3.96 -5.46
N GLU A 169 0.67 -2.87 -6.23
CA GLU A 169 1.00 -2.88 -7.66
C GLU A 169 2.41 -3.45 -7.93
N LEU A 170 3.41 -3.08 -7.11
CA LEU A 170 4.77 -3.58 -7.27
C LEU A 170 4.90 -5.06 -6.93
N GLU A 171 4.21 -5.54 -5.90
CA GLU A 171 4.18 -6.96 -5.53
C GLU A 171 3.44 -7.80 -6.59
N LEU A 172 2.32 -7.32 -7.12
CA LEU A 172 1.62 -7.97 -8.22
C LEU A 172 2.49 -8.09 -9.47
N ASN A 173 3.15 -6.99 -9.86
CA ASN A 173 4.08 -7.00 -10.99
C ASN A 173 5.25 -7.97 -10.77
N LYS A 174 5.73 -8.12 -9.52
CA LYS A 174 6.78 -9.07 -9.18
C LYS A 174 6.28 -10.51 -9.29
N LEU A 175 5.07 -10.78 -8.82
CA LEU A 175 4.43 -12.09 -8.92
C LEU A 175 4.15 -12.47 -10.37
N GLY A 176 3.53 -11.58 -11.16
CA GLY A 176 3.27 -11.80 -12.58
C GLY A 176 4.54 -12.12 -13.37
N ARG A 177 5.64 -11.38 -13.13
CA ARG A 177 6.95 -11.72 -13.73
C ARG A 177 7.48 -13.08 -13.30
N ALA A 178 7.27 -13.49 -12.04
CA ALA A 178 7.72 -14.80 -11.58
C ALA A 178 6.96 -15.95 -12.25
N ILE A 179 5.68 -15.75 -12.56
CA ILE A 179 4.84 -16.69 -13.30
C ILE A 179 5.35 -16.80 -14.74
N VAL A 180 5.49 -15.66 -15.45
CA VAL A 180 5.98 -15.64 -16.84
C VAL A 180 7.41 -16.22 -16.98
N MET A 181 8.31 -15.89 -16.06
CA MET A 181 9.68 -16.42 -16.11
C MET A 181 9.73 -17.93 -15.80
N ARG A 182 8.78 -18.45 -15.02
CA ARG A 182 8.70 -19.88 -14.75
C ARG A 182 8.40 -20.67 -16.02
N ASP A 183 7.50 -20.17 -16.86
CA ASP A 183 7.17 -20.77 -18.16
C ASP A 183 8.44 -20.97 -19.01
N GLN A 184 9.28 -19.93 -19.12
CA GLN A 184 10.52 -19.97 -19.91
C GLN A 184 11.56 -20.98 -19.39
N TYR A 185 11.76 -21.08 -18.07
CA TYR A 185 12.80 -21.94 -17.49
C TYR A 185 12.34 -23.40 -17.27
N GLN A 186 11.04 -23.67 -17.15
CA GLN A 186 10.52 -25.04 -17.00
C GLN A 186 10.37 -25.80 -18.33
N THR A 187 10.42 -25.10 -19.47
CA THR A 187 10.69 -25.72 -20.77
C THR A 187 12.10 -26.30 -20.88
N GLU A 188 13.07 -25.82 -20.08
CA GLU A 188 14.49 -26.16 -20.22
C GLU A 188 15.03 -27.13 -19.14
N GLN A 189 14.41 -27.19 -17.96
CA GLN A 189 14.80 -28.12 -16.89
C GLN A 189 13.97 -29.40 -16.91
N SER A 190 14.68 -30.53 -16.91
CA SER A 190 14.13 -31.85 -17.17
C SER A 190 12.98 -32.23 -16.24
N ARG A 191 11.83 -32.49 -16.87
CA ARG A 191 10.61 -33.01 -16.25
C ARG A 191 10.78 -34.50 -15.98
N HIS A 192 11.50 -34.85 -14.91
CA HIS A 192 11.72 -36.27 -14.57
C HIS A 192 10.55 -36.89 -13.81
N GLY A 193 9.65 -36.09 -13.25
CA GLY A 193 8.43 -36.58 -12.62
C GLY A 193 8.69 -37.25 -11.28
N THR A 194 9.67 -36.76 -10.51
CA THR A 194 10.05 -37.37 -9.23
C THR A 194 9.16 -36.88 -8.07
N GLU A 195 9.16 -37.63 -6.96
CA GLU A 195 8.44 -37.25 -5.74
C GLU A 195 8.99 -35.94 -5.14
N GLU A 196 10.31 -35.71 -5.22
CA GLU A 196 10.94 -34.47 -4.76
C GLU A 196 10.52 -33.27 -5.60
N GLU A 197 10.37 -33.43 -6.91
CA GLU A 197 9.87 -32.40 -7.82
C GLU A 197 8.41 -32.06 -7.49
N ALA A 198 7.57 -33.06 -7.26
CA ALA A 198 6.17 -32.87 -6.83
C ALA A 198 6.07 -32.11 -5.50
N LYS A 199 6.85 -32.51 -4.48
CA LYS A 199 6.87 -31.82 -3.18
C LYS A 199 7.37 -30.37 -3.30
N SER A 200 8.40 -30.14 -4.14
CA SER A 200 8.93 -28.81 -4.41
C SER A 200 7.90 -27.93 -5.13
N LEU A 201 7.17 -28.49 -6.11
CA LEU A 201 6.12 -27.81 -6.83
C LEU A 201 4.94 -27.46 -5.91
N ALA A 202 4.43 -28.41 -5.13
CA ALA A 202 3.35 -28.19 -4.17
C ALA A 202 3.69 -27.07 -3.18
N LYS A 203 4.93 -27.06 -2.64
CA LYS A 203 5.40 -25.99 -1.75
C LYS A 203 5.44 -24.63 -2.44
N LYS A 204 5.86 -24.56 -3.71
CA LYS A 204 5.87 -23.31 -4.48
C LYS A 204 4.46 -22.81 -4.74
N LEU A 205 3.53 -23.68 -5.14
CA LEU A 205 2.13 -23.34 -5.35
C LEU A 205 1.48 -22.80 -4.08
N GLN A 206 1.70 -23.47 -2.95
CA GLN A 206 1.22 -23.02 -1.64
C GLN A 206 1.73 -21.61 -1.30
N ASN A 207 3.03 -21.35 -1.50
CA ASN A 207 3.62 -20.03 -1.25
C ASN A 207 3.02 -18.94 -2.15
N TYR A 208 2.68 -19.25 -3.41
CA TYR A 208 2.05 -18.30 -4.32
C TYR A 208 0.60 -18.02 -3.94
N TYR A 209 -0.15 -19.06 -3.57
CA TYR A 209 -1.52 -18.94 -3.07
C TYR A 209 -1.58 -18.04 -1.82
N GLU A 210 -0.69 -18.25 -0.85
CA GLU A 210 -0.63 -17.42 0.36
C GLU A 210 -0.31 -15.96 0.04
N GLN A 211 0.59 -15.71 -0.92
CA GLN A 211 0.90 -14.35 -1.39
C GLN A 211 -0.29 -13.69 -2.09
N LEU A 212 -0.96 -14.38 -3.01
CA LEU A 212 -2.16 -13.89 -3.71
C LEU A 212 -3.30 -13.60 -2.74
N ARG A 213 -3.55 -14.51 -1.80
CA ARG A 213 -4.57 -14.34 -0.76
C ARG A 213 -4.28 -13.10 0.10
N GLY A 214 -3.03 -12.91 0.54
CA GLY A 214 -2.64 -11.72 1.30
C GLY A 214 -2.80 -10.43 0.49
N LEU A 215 -2.46 -10.45 -0.80
CA LEU A 215 -2.68 -9.30 -1.69
C LEU A 215 -4.18 -9.03 -1.91
N ALA A 216 -5.01 -10.06 -1.95
CA ALA A 216 -6.47 -9.94 -2.08
C ALA A 216 -7.12 -9.29 -0.86
N GLU A 217 -6.69 -9.67 0.34
CA GLU A 217 -7.15 -9.03 1.57
C GLU A 217 -6.80 -7.53 1.57
N HIS A 218 -5.54 -7.21 1.23
CA HIS A 218 -5.09 -5.83 1.13
C HIS A 218 -5.82 -5.03 0.05
N ALA A 219 -6.05 -5.61 -1.13
CA ALA A 219 -6.79 -4.96 -2.21
C ALA A 219 -8.26 -4.72 -1.85
N THR A 220 -8.90 -5.68 -1.16
CA THR A 220 -10.28 -5.55 -0.67
C THR A 220 -10.40 -4.43 0.37
N ASN A 221 -9.45 -4.34 1.30
CA ASN A 221 -9.35 -3.23 2.24
C ASN A 221 -9.14 -1.89 1.53
N LEU A 222 -8.33 -1.84 0.48
CA LEU A 222 -8.13 -0.63 -0.31
C LEU A 222 -9.42 -0.21 -1.03
N VAL A 223 -10.21 -1.16 -1.55
CA VAL A 223 -11.53 -0.88 -2.15
C VAL A 223 -12.50 -0.31 -1.12
N SER A 224 -12.57 -0.86 0.10
CA SER A 224 -13.47 -0.36 1.14
C SER A 224 -13.07 1.06 1.59
N ARG A 225 -11.77 1.30 1.82
CA ARG A 225 -11.23 2.61 2.23
C ARG A 225 -11.32 3.67 1.14
N SER A 226 -11.31 3.30 -0.14
CA SER A 226 -11.38 4.26 -1.26
C SER A 226 -12.59 5.20 -1.21
N ARG A 227 -13.69 4.75 -0.58
CA ARG A 227 -14.93 5.53 -0.41
C ARG A 227 -14.81 6.63 0.65
N GLN A 228 -13.81 6.56 1.51
CA GLN A 228 -13.57 7.50 2.61
C GLN A 228 -12.42 8.47 2.31
N ILE A 229 -11.65 8.22 1.24
CA ILE A 229 -10.56 9.11 0.84
C ILE A 229 -11.15 10.39 0.24
N THR A 230 -10.77 11.53 0.81
CA THR A 230 -11.23 12.84 0.34
C THR A 230 -10.21 13.46 -0.62
N PRO A 231 -10.65 14.21 -1.64
CA PRO A 231 -9.78 14.81 -2.65
C PRO A 231 -9.06 16.06 -2.11
N ILE A 232 -8.00 15.87 -1.34
CA ILE A 232 -7.27 16.96 -0.66
C ILE A 232 -6.67 18.00 -1.62
N TYR A 233 -6.44 17.64 -2.89
CA TYR A 233 -5.88 18.54 -3.91
C TYR A 233 -6.86 19.66 -4.31
N PHE A 234 -8.16 19.51 -4.07
CA PHE A 234 -9.10 20.61 -4.24
C PHE A 234 -8.96 21.71 -3.20
N ARG A 235 -8.24 21.46 -2.09
CA ARG A 235 -7.97 22.51 -1.10
C ARG A 235 -6.93 23.51 -1.57
N VAL A 236 -6.11 23.13 -2.53
CA VAL A 236 -5.03 23.96 -3.09
C VAL A 236 -5.27 24.31 -4.55
N ALA A 237 -6.20 23.62 -5.25
CA ALA A 237 -6.58 23.98 -6.61
C ALA A 237 -7.60 25.13 -6.63
N PRO A 238 -7.59 25.96 -7.68
CA PRO A 238 -8.65 26.93 -7.91
C PRO A 238 -10.02 26.27 -8.01
N ILE A 239 -11.00 26.81 -7.28
CA ILE A 239 -12.36 26.30 -7.28
C ILE A 239 -13.08 26.76 -8.55
N LYS A 240 -13.20 25.87 -9.54
CA LYS A 240 -13.93 26.12 -10.80
C LYS A 240 -15.37 25.64 -10.77
N ASN A 241 -15.60 24.52 -10.10
CA ASN A 241 -16.92 23.92 -9.93
C ASN A 241 -17.27 23.91 -8.44
N PRO A 242 -18.56 24.03 -8.08
CA PRO A 242 -18.97 23.89 -6.70
C PRO A 242 -18.51 22.57 -6.09
N LEU A 243 -17.89 22.61 -4.92
CA LEU A 243 -17.45 21.42 -4.17
C LEU A 243 -18.41 21.14 -3.01
N ASN A 244 -18.68 19.87 -2.72
CA ASN A 244 -19.47 19.55 -1.54
C ASN A 244 -18.58 19.53 -0.29
N GLY A 245 -19.03 20.21 0.74
CA GLY A 245 -18.36 20.27 2.02
C GLY A 245 -19.31 20.15 3.22
N VAL A 246 -18.72 19.98 4.38
CA VAL A 246 -19.39 19.99 5.68
C VAL A 246 -18.66 20.95 6.62
N MET A 247 -19.42 21.70 7.39
CA MET A 247 -18.87 22.53 8.46
C MET A 247 -18.32 21.66 9.58
N LEU A 248 -17.06 21.87 9.94
CA LEU A 248 -16.37 21.13 11.00
C LEU A 248 -16.54 21.77 12.39
N CYS A 249 -17.05 23.00 12.44
CA CYS A 249 -17.29 23.76 13.65
C CYS A 249 -18.41 24.80 13.44
N ASP A 250 -18.97 25.29 14.55
CA ASP A 250 -19.99 26.35 14.53
C ASP A 250 -19.38 27.69 14.11
N TYR A 251 -19.84 28.29 13.02
CA TYR A 251 -19.36 29.57 12.52
C TYR A 251 -20.47 30.62 12.54
N LYS A 252 -20.23 31.72 13.24
CA LYS A 252 -21.14 32.88 13.29
C LYS A 252 -20.61 34.01 12.42
N SER A 253 -21.50 34.58 11.62
CA SER A 253 -21.22 35.68 10.70
C SER A 253 -22.33 36.72 10.72
N LEU A 254 -22.13 37.84 10.03
CA LEU A 254 -23.17 38.84 9.83
C LEU A 254 -24.35 38.30 9.01
N GLU A 255 -24.06 37.39 8.08
CA GLU A 255 -25.03 36.78 7.18
C GLU A 255 -25.85 35.67 7.86
N GLY A 256 -25.46 35.26 9.08
CA GLY A 256 -26.13 34.23 9.87
C GLY A 256 -25.15 33.24 10.51
N ASN A 257 -25.69 32.13 11.00
CA ASN A 257 -24.94 31.08 11.68
C ASN A 257 -24.90 29.80 10.85
N LEU A 258 -23.76 29.15 10.84
CA LEU A 258 -23.53 27.81 10.33
C LEU A 258 -23.14 26.93 11.52
N ASN A 259 -23.73 25.76 11.65
CA ASN A 259 -23.40 24.84 12.74
C ASN A 259 -22.49 23.72 12.25
N ALA A 260 -21.74 23.11 13.15
CA ALA A 260 -21.00 21.89 12.88
C ALA A 260 -21.94 20.81 12.32
N GLY A 261 -21.50 20.14 11.25
CA GLY A 261 -22.31 19.16 10.52
C GLY A 261 -23.18 19.74 9.40
N ASP A 262 -23.31 21.06 9.27
CA ASP A 262 -24.08 21.65 8.16
C ASP A 262 -23.41 21.39 6.81
N HIS A 263 -24.20 20.89 5.86
CA HIS A 263 -23.76 20.69 4.48
C HIS A 263 -23.73 21.99 3.69
N VAL A 264 -22.59 22.26 3.06
CA VAL A 264 -22.32 23.48 2.30
C VAL A 264 -21.78 23.16 0.91
N SER A 265 -22.07 24.03 -0.06
CA SER A 265 -21.42 24.04 -1.36
C SER A 265 -20.38 25.14 -1.42
N VAL A 266 -19.12 24.78 -1.66
CA VAL A 266 -17.99 25.70 -1.80
C VAL A 266 -17.97 26.25 -3.21
N LEU A 267 -18.04 27.57 -3.39
CA LEU A 267 -18.27 28.21 -4.69
C LEU A 267 -17.01 28.79 -5.31
N SER A 268 -16.16 29.45 -4.52
CA SER A 268 -14.95 30.10 -4.99
C SER A 268 -13.98 30.41 -3.86
N ASP A 269 -12.72 30.59 -4.20
CA ASP A 269 -11.71 31.15 -3.31
C ASP A 269 -11.99 32.65 -3.07
N VAL A 270 -11.66 33.12 -1.87
CA VAL A 270 -11.76 34.54 -1.49
C VAL A 270 -10.41 35.00 -0.97
N HIS A 271 -9.76 35.89 -1.71
CA HIS A 271 -8.60 36.61 -1.20
C HIS A 271 -9.07 37.86 -0.46
N ILE A 272 -8.87 37.87 0.85
CA ILE A 272 -9.10 39.08 1.63
C ILE A 272 -7.97 40.06 1.29
N THR A 273 -8.27 41.06 0.46
CA THR A 273 -7.44 42.27 0.40
C THR A 273 -7.62 43.07 1.68
N ASN A 274 -6.56 43.72 2.16
CA ASN A 274 -6.44 44.42 3.46
C ASN A 274 -7.56 45.42 3.83
N ASN A 275 -8.49 45.75 2.92
CA ASN A 275 -9.57 46.74 3.13
C ASN A 275 -10.94 46.13 3.48
N SER A 276 -11.05 44.83 3.74
CA SER A 276 -12.33 44.17 4.00
C SER A 276 -12.74 44.27 5.48
N ASN A 277 -13.16 45.45 5.94
CA ASN A 277 -13.62 45.74 7.30
C ASN A 277 -14.92 45.01 7.74
N ARG A 278 -15.34 43.95 7.04
CA ARG A 278 -16.67 43.32 7.21
C ARG A 278 -16.69 41.90 7.75
N ILE A 279 -15.53 41.28 8.01
CA ILE A 279 -15.52 39.93 8.60
C ILE A 279 -15.47 40.10 10.11
N LEU A 280 -16.64 40.18 10.74
CA LEU A 280 -16.77 40.03 12.19
C LEU A 280 -16.27 38.63 12.56
N GLY A 281 -15.36 38.59 13.54
CA GLY A 281 -14.72 37.36 13.99
C GLY A 281 -15.74 36.31 14.41
N ALA A 282 -15.52 35.07 13.96
CA ALA A 282 -16.28 33.92 14.38
C ALA A 282 -16.34 33.83 15.91
N VAL A 283 -17.49 33.57 16.49
CA VAL A 283 -17.61 33.13 17.89
C VAL A 283 -17.97 31.65 17.84
N PHE A 284 -16.99 30.79 18.08
CA PHE A 284 -17.22 29.35 18.13
C PHE A 284 -17.75 28.96 19.52
N HIS A 285 -18.73 28.06 19.61
CA HIS A 285 -19.18 27.51 20.90
C HIS A 285 -18.68 26.08 21.09
N HIS A 286 -18.24 25.79 22.32
CA HIS A 286 -17.63 24.54 22.70
C HIS A 286 -18.70 23.44 22.87
N ARG A 287 -19.18 22.84 21.78
CA ARG A 287 -19.97 21.60 21.84
C ARG A 287 -19.25 20.48 21.10
N SER A 288 -18.50 19.69 21.87
CA SER A 288 -18.11 18.31 21.57
C SER A 288 -17.09 18.05 20.45
N LEU A 289 -15.85 18.51 20.62
CA LEU A 289 -14.68 17.89 19.94
C LEU A 289 -13.78 17.07 20.91
N ARG A 290 -14.03 17.14 22.23
CA ARG A 290 -13.29 16.39 23.26
C ARG A 290 -14.01 15.12 23.77
N GLY A 291 -15.22 14.82 23.29
CA GLY A 291 -16.08 13.75 23.82
C GLY A 291 -15.83 12.33 23.27
N ASP A 292 -15.45 12.17 22.00
CA ASP A 292 -15.49 10.85 21.34
C ASP A 292 -14.13 10.43 20.74
N ARG A 293 -13.03 10.66 21.47
CA ARG A 293 -11.70 10.17 21.03
C ARG A 293 -11.52 8.65 21.14
N ASN A 294 -12.47 7.92 21.72
CA ASN A 294 -12.34 6.47 21.95
C ASN A 294 -13.34 5.57 21.18
N ASN A 295 -14.22 6.10 20.33
CA ASN A 295 -15.21 5.29 19.59
C ASN A 295 -15.26 5.57 18.08
N CYS A 296 -14.12 5.81 17.43
CA CYS A 296 -14.04 5.74 15.96
C CYS A 296 -13.72 4.31 15.44
N THR A 297 -13.93 3.28 16.27
CA THR A 297 -13.82 1.87 15.87
C THR A 297 -15.14 1.23 15.45
N ASP A 298 -16.27 1.93 15.50
CA ASP A 298 -17.54 1.39 15.01
C ASP A 298 -18.26 2.35 14.08
N GLY A 299 -18.31 1.97 12.79
CA GLY A 299 -19.56 1.84 12.05
C GLY A 299 -20.46 3.06 11.79
N CYS A 300 -20.17 4.26 12.29
CA CYS A 300 -20.94 5.45 11.96
C CYS A 300 -20.44 6.09 10.67
N CYS A 301 -20.66 5.38 9.56
CA CYS A 301 -20.85 6.02 8.28
C CYS A 301 -21.95 7.08 8.46
N PRO A 302 -21.75 8.36 8.10
CA PRO A 302 -22.87 9.24 7.81
C PRO A 302 -23.74 8.49 6.80
N GLY A 303 -24.97 8.22 7.20
CA GLY A 303 -25.80 7.19 6.58
C GLY A 303 -25.86 7.28 5.06
N SER A 304 -25.97 6.12 4.43
CA SER A 304 -26.60 5.88 3.13
C SER A 304 -27.17 7.15 2.45
N TRP A 305 -26.37 7.80 1.61
CA TRP A 305 -26.89 8.72 0.60
C TRP A 305 -26.69 8.14 -0.78
N SER A 306 -27.81 8.06 -1.50
CA SER A 306 -27.85 7.83 -2.93
C SER A 306 -27.12 8.97 -3.64
N PRO A 307 -26.29 8.68 -4.65
CA PRO A 307 -25.49 9.68 -5.35
C PRO A 307 -26.38 10.48 -6.30
N ARG A 308 -27.03 11.53 -5.80
CA ARG A 308 -27.42 12.66 -6.64
C ARG A 308 -26.48 13.81 -6.36
N SER A 309 -25.18 13.60 -6.60
CA SER A 309 -24.30 14.72 -6.84
C SER A 309 -24.76 15.40 -8.13
N LEU A 310 -25.28 16.62 -8.02
CA LEU A 310 -25.60 17.45 -9.19
C LEU A 310 -24.33 17.93 -9.91
N TYR A 311 -23.15 17.77 -9.30
CA TYR A 311 -21.87 18.25 -9.82
C TYR A 311 -20.91 17.09 -10.04
N LYS A 312 -20.33 16.98 -11.25
CA LYS A 312 -19.31 15.98 -11.55
C LYS A 312 -18.03 16.34 -10.78
N VAL A 313 -17.71 15.56 -9.75
CA VAL A 313 -16.39 15.57 -9.11
C VAL A 313 -15.36 15.23 -10.20
N ARG A 314 -14.28 16.02 -10.30
CA ARG A 314 -13.25 15.83 -11.33
C ARG A 314 -12.02 15.14 -10.72
N PRO A 315 -11.50 14.05 -11.30
CA PRO A 315 -10.28 13.43 -10.78
C PRO A 315 -9.06 14.35 -10.93
N ARG A 316 -8.05 14.19 -10.06
CA ARG A 316 -6.76 14.89 -10.12
C ARG A 316 -6.05 14.62 -11.44
N SER A 317 -6.16 13.39 -11.96
CA SER A 317 -5.61 12.98 -13.26
C SER A 317 -6.10 13.82 -14.45
N GLN A 318 -7.22 14.54 -14.31
CA GLN A 318 -7.80 15.41 -15.33
C GLN A 318 -7.52 16.91 -15.11
N LEU A 319 -6.71 17.27 -14.12
CA LEU A 319 -6.25 18.65 -13.95
C LEU A 319 -5.19 18.99 -15.01
N SER A 320 -5.33 20.15 -15.64
CA SER A 320 -4.34 20.67 -16.58
C SER A 320 -3.05 21.08 -15.88
N ASN A 321 -1.93 21.11 -16.61
CA ASN A 321 -0.64 21.57 -16.08
C ASN A 321 -0.73 22.98 -15.48
N LYS A 322 -1.52 23.86 -16.10
CA LYS A 322 -1.78 25.21 -15.58
C LYS A 322 -2.47 25.19 -14.20
N GLU A 323 -3.45 24.29 -14.01
CA GLU A 323 -4.12 24.13 -12.71
C GLU A 323 -3.18 23.52 -11.64
N LEU A 324 -2.31 22.59 -12.03
CA LEU A 324 -1.29 22.00 -11.16
C LEU A 324 -0.20 23.00 -10.75
N GLU A 325 0.10 23.98 -11.61
CA GLU A 325 0.99 25.11 -11.30
C GLU A 325 0.29 26.12 -10.39
N GLU A 326 -0.97 26.46 -10.68
CA GLU A 326 -1.80 27.34 -9.84
C GLU A 326 -1.96 26.78 -8.40
N GLN A 327 -2.00 25.44 -8.25
CA GLN A 327 -1.99 24.75 -6.95
C GLN A 327 -0.81 25.11 -6.05
N GLN A 328 0.32 25.52 -6.63
CA GLN A 328 1.54 25.86 -5.87
C GLN A 328 1.54 27.31 -5.37
N THR A 329 0.55 28.11 -5.79
CA THR A 329 0.50 29.56 -5.57
C THR A 329 -0.78 30.05 -4.88
N ALA A 330 -1.79 29.19 -4.75
CA ALA A 330 -3.09 29.55 -4.21
C ALA A 330 -3.08 29.56 -2.66
N ASP A 331 -2.83 30.73 -2.08
CA ASP A 331 -2.98 31.00 -0.63
C ASP A 331 -4.44 31.36 -0.26
N GLY A 332 -5.40 30.52 -0.66
CA GLY A 332 -6.82 30.68 -0.37
C GLY A 332 -7.14 30.43 1.11
N ILE A 333 -7.03 31.46 1.96
CA ILE A 333 -7.33 31.34 3.40
C ILE A 333 -8.85 31.23 3.65
N TYR A 334 -9.68 31.80 2.78
CA TYR A 334 -11.13 31.86 2.92
C TYR A 334 -11.85 31.35 1.69
N TRP A 335 -13.01 30.74 1.93
CA TRP A 335 -13.90 30.23 0.91
C TRP A 335 -15.28 30.87 0.99
N LYS A 336 -15.87 31.09 -0.18
CA LYS A 336 -17.27 31.48 -0.30
C LYS A 336 -18.12 30.23 -0.37
N VAL A 337 -19.07 30.09 0.55
CA VAL A 337 -19.94 28.91 0.64
C VAL A 337 -21.41 29.26 0.64
N ARG A 338 -22.24 28.30 0.27
CA ARG A 338 -23.70 28.39 0.35
C ARG A 338 -24.25 27.18 1.08
N THR A 339 -25.25 27.36 1.94
CA THR A 339 -25.95 26.22 2.57
C THR A 339 -26.80 25.48 1.55
N THR A 340 -26.96 24.17 1.73
CA THR A 340 -27.83 23.35 0.86
C THR A 340 -29.31 23.72 0.95
N LYS A 341 -29.73 24.35 2.06
CA LYS A 341 -31.13 24.73 2.35
C LYS A 341 -31.48 26.17 1.99
N GLY A 342 -30.51 27.02 1.62
CA GLY A 342 -30.72 28.45 1.45
C GLY A 342 -29.89 29.08 0.33
N HIS A 343 -30.25 30.31 -0.05
CA HIS A 343 -29.51 31.08 -1.06
C HIS A 343 -28.40 31.94 -0.47
N THR A 344 -28.38 32.10 0.85
CA THR A 344 -27.40 32.92 1.57
C THR A 344 -25.98 32.37 1.39
N GLN A 345 -25.06 33.28 1.06
CA GLN A 345 -23.66 32.96 0.88
C GLN A 345 -22.86 33.51 2.07
N PHE A 346 -21.92 32.70 2.54
CA PHE A 346 -21.06 32.98 3.69
C PHE A 346 -19.60 33.03 3.23
N VAL A 347 -18.79 33.86 3.87
CA VAL A 347 -17.33 33.80 3.73
C VAL A 347 -16.79 33.16 4.99
N VAL A 348 -16.17 32.00 4.85
CA VAL A 348 -15.66 31.22 5.98
C VAL A 348 -14.20 30.86 5.77
N PRO A 349 -13.39 30.76 6.84
CA PRO A 349 -12.04 30.19 6.72
C PRO A 349 -12.10 28.81 6.09
N SER A 350 -11.26 28.54 5.09
CA SER A 350 -11.29 27.25 4.38
C SER A 350 -11.08 26.06 5.32
N ILE A 351 -10.26 26.25 6.36
CA ILE A 351 -9.98 25.26 7.42
C ILE A 351 -11.25 24.80 8.18
N CYS A 352 -12.32 25.59 8.21
CA CYS A 352 -13.60 25.23 8.85
C CYS A 352 -14.42 24.21 8.05
N ILE A 353 -14.03 23.91 6.81
CA ILE A 353 -14.78 23.03 5.91
C ILE A 353 -14.01 21.73 5.66
N GLY A 354 -14.66 20.59 5.86
CA GLY A 354 -14.22 19.28 5.38
C GLY A 354 -14.85 18.97 4.02
N LEU A 355 -14.07 18.49 3.06
CA LEU A 355 -14.62 18.02 1.78
C LEU A 355 -15.22 16.63 1.98
N VAL A 356 -16.41 16.38 1.43
CA VAL A 356 -17.16 15.13 1.66
C VAL A 356 -17.20 14.20 0.45
N ASP A 357 -16.95 14.72 -0.74
CA ASP A 357 -16.96 13.90 -1.94
C ASP A 357 -15.82 12.88 -1.91
N PRO A 358 -16.06 11.61 -2.27
CA PRO A 358 -14.99 10.62 -2.36
C PRO A 358 -14.08 10.93 -3.54
N ASP A 359 -12.79 10.67 -3.37
CA ASP A 359 -11.81 10.85 -4.43
C ASP A 359 -12.00 9.81 -5.54
N LEU A 360 -12.20 10.30 -6.77
CA LEU A 360 -12.47 9.43 -7.91
C LEU A 360 -11.23 8.65 -8.34
N ASP A 361 -10.03 9.26 -8.30
CA ASP A 361 -8.77 8.57 -8.62
C ASP A 361 -8.49 7.46 -7.61
N ALA A 362 -8.78 7.67 -6.32
CA ALA A 362 -8.64 6.66 -5.29
C ALA A 362 -9.56 5.45 -5.56
N ARG A 363 -10.83 5.71 -5.91
CA ARG A 363 -11.79 4.65 -6.26
C ARG A 363 -11.37 3.89 -7.51
N GLU A 364 -11.01 4.61 -8.58
CA GLU A 364 -10.57 4.01 -9.84
C GLU A 364 -9.30 3.17 -9.64
N LYS A 365 -8.33 3.70 -8.89
CA LYS A 365 -7.10 2.97 -8.55
C LYS A 365 -7.40 1.69 -7.78
N ALA A 366 -8.28 1.75 -6.77
CA ALA A 366 -8.65 0.57 -5.98
C ALA A 366 -9.30 -0.52 -6.84
N ILE A 367 -10.29 -0.13 -7.66
CA ILE A 367 -11.02 -1.05 -8.53
C ILE A 367 -10.09 -1.66 -9.57
N THR A 368 -9.23 -0.84 -10.18
CA THR A 368 -8.27 -1.30 -11.21
C THR A 368 -7.27 -2.29 -10.62
N LEU A 369 -6.70 -1.99 -9.45
CA LEU A 369 -5.78 -2.91 -8.77
C LEU A 369 -6.46 -4.23 -8.39
N TYR A 370 -7.71 -4.18 -7.93
CA TYR A 370 -8.46 -5.38 -7.61
C TYR A 370 -8.73 -6.24 -8.85
N ARG A 371 -9.09 -5.62 -9.98
CA ARG A 371 -9.26 -6.33 -11.26
C ARG A 371 -7.98 -7.00 -11.72
N VAL A 372 -6.88 -6.24 -11.78
CA VAL A 372 -5.56 -6.78 -12.16
C VAL A 372 -5.15 -7.95 -11.26
N LEU A 373 -5.45 -7.90 -9.96
CA LEU A 373 -5.22 -9.01 -9.06
C LEU A 373 -6.05 -10.24 -9.44
N VAL A 374 -7.35 -10.08 -9.70
CA VAL A 374 -8.23 -11.18 -10.10
C VAL A 374 -7.75 -11.80 -11.40
N ASP A 375 -7.44 -10.98 -12.40
CA ASP A 375 -6.89 -11.44 -13.69
C ASP A 375 -5.56 -12.19 -13.48
N THR A 376 -4.65 -11.65 -12.66
CA THR A 376 -3.37 -12.32 -12.33
C THR A 376 -3.60 -13.66 -11.61
N TRP A 377 -4.63 -13.76 -10.79
CA TRP A 377 -4.98 -14.99 -10.08
C TRP A 377 -5.56 -16.02 -11.06
N GLU A 378 -6.43 -15.59 -11.97
CA GLU A 378 -6.97 -16.45 -13.03
C GLU A 378 -5.85 -17.00 -13.92
N ASP A 379 -4.97 -16.13 -14.43
CA ASP A 379 -3.80 -16.52 -15.22
C ASP A 379 -2.92 -17.51 -14.45
N PHE A 380 -2.69 -17.25 -13.15
CA PHE A 380 -1.93 -18.15 -12.30
C PHE A 380 -2.58 -19.53 -12.21
N ILE A 381 -3.91 -19.62 -12.01
CA ILE A 381 -4.60 -20.91 -11.93
C ILE A 381 -4.49 -21.64 -13.26
N GLN A 382 -4.79 -20.99 -14.38
CA GLN A 382 -4.76 -21.58 -15.72
C GLN A 382 -3.37 -22.13 -16.05
N GLU A 383 -2.32 -21.33 -15.88
CA GLU A 383 -0.94 -21.74 -16.16
C GLU A 383 -0.51 -22.93 -15.30
N ASN A 384 -0.85 -22.92 -14.01
CA ASN A 384 -0.49 -24.04 -13.14
C ASN A 384 -1.28 -25.31 -13.45
N THR A 385 -2.54 -25.19 -13.86
CA THR A 385 -3.33 -26.34 -14.32
C THR A 385 -2.70 -26.97 -15.55
N ILE A 386 -2.31 -26.18 -16.56
CA ILE A 386 -1.62 -26.66 -17.77
C ILE A 386 -0.34 -27.40 -17.39
N HIS A 387 0.51 -26.78 -16.56
CA HIS A 387 1.77 -27.38 -16.14
C HIS A 387 1.59 -28.65 -15.31
N LEU A 388 0.59 -28.71 -14.42
CA LEU A 388 0.29 -29.91 -13.65
C LEU A 388 -0.16 -31.04 -14.59
N THR A 389 -1.05 -30.75 -15.54
CA THR A 389 -1.50 -31.70 -16.56
C THR A 389 -0.34 -32.24 -17.39
N GLU A 390 0.57 -31.39 -17.87
CA GLU A 390 1.75 -31.83 -18.60
C GLU A 390 2.71 -32.67 -17.74
N TRP A 391 2.90 -32.29 -16.47
CA TRP A 391 3.72 -33.05 -15.54
C TRP A 391 3.13 -34.45 -15.29
N PHE A 392 1.82 -34.54 -15.04
CA PHE A 392 1.12 -35.81 -14.87
C PHE A 392 1.21 -36.69 -16.12
N LYS A 393 1.01 -36.11 -17.31
CA LYS A 393 1.17 -36.82 -18.59
C LYS A 393 2.58 -37.43 -18.72
N LEU A 394 3.64 -36.69 -18.35
CA LEU A 394 5.02 -37.18 -18.45
C LEU A 394 5.36 -38.26 -17.40
N VAL A 395 4.88 -38.11 -16.17
CA VAL A 395 5.00 -39.14 -15.12
C VAL A 395 4.35 -40.44 -15.60
N PHE A 396 3.14 -40.33 -16.15
CA PHE A 396 2.37 -41.47 -16.66
C PHE A 396 3.06 -42.14 -17.86
N LEU A 397 3.49 -41.37 -18.86
CA LEU A 397 4.22 -41.89 -20.02
C LEU A 397 5.54 -42.55 -19.63
N ARG A 398 6.27 -42.00 -18.66
CA ARG A 398 7.50 -42.61 -18.15
C ARG A 398 7.21 -43.93 -17.43
N TRP A 399 6.12 -44.01 -16.68
CA TRP A 399 5.69 -45.24 -16.04
C TRP A 399 5.40 -46.33 -17.06
N ILE A 400 4.61 -46.02 -18.10
CA ILE A 400 4.31 -46.95 -19.21
C ILE A 400 5.59 -47.40 -19.94
N ASN A 401 6.50 -46.46 -20.24
CA ASN A 401 7.69 -46.73 -21.03
C ASN A 401 8.87 -47.30 -20.23
N SER A 402 8.80 -47.30 -18.90
CA SER A 402 9.78 -47.98 -18.06
C SER A 402 9.61 -49.49 -18.27
N GLN A 403 10.45 -50.06 -19.14
CA GLN A 403 10.50 -51.50 -19.39
C GLN A 403 11.02 -52.25 -18.15
N LEU A 404 10.18 -52.36 -17.12
CA LEU A 404 10.17 -53.50 -16.23
C LEU A 404 9.12 -54.46 -16.79
N PRO A 405 9.54 -55.57 -17.42
CA PRO A 405 8.63 -56.44 -18.14
C PRO A 405 7.57 -56.99 -17.19
N ILE A 406 6.29 -56.71 -17.49
CA ILE A 406 5.16 -57.66 -17.39
C ILE A 406 5.19 -58.52 -16.10
N ARG A 407 5.44 -57.89 -14.95
CA ARG A 407 5.37 -58.53 -13.62
C ARG A 407 4.79 -57.60 -12.56
N ARG A 408 3.91 -56.70 -12.98
CA ARG A 408 3.07 -55.93 -12.07
C ARG A 408 1.64 -56.25 -12.42
N GLY A 409 1.03 -57.09 -11.58
CA GLY A 409 -0.34 -57.55 -11.78
C GLY A 409 -1.34 -56.41 -11.55
N PRO A 410 -2.64 -56.65 -11.80
CA PRO A 410 -3.72 -55.66 -11.59
C PRO A 410 -3.66 -54.94 -10.23
N HIS A 411 -3.15 -55.59 -9.18
CA HIS A 411 -2.93 -54.99 -7.87
C HIS A 411 -1.96 -53.79 -7.82
N ASP A 412 -0.98 -53.71 -8.72
CA ASP A 412 -0.04 -52.58 -8.75
C ASP A 412 -0.64 -51.36 -9.46
N MET A 413 -1.52 -51.58 -10.43
CA MET A 413 -2.33 -50.53 -11.06
C MET A 413 -3.41 -50.04 -10.08
N GLU A 414 -4.07 -50.94 -9.38
CA GLU A 414 -5.02 -50.63 -8.31
C GLU A 414 -4.37 -49.80 -7.19
N LYS A 415 -3.14 -50.14 -6.78
CA LYS A 415 -2.38 -49.38 -5.78
C LYS A 415 -1.93 -48.01 -6.30
N LEU A 416 -1.57 -47.90 -7.58
CA LEU A 416 -1.22 -46.62 -8.20
C LEU A 416 -2.44 -45.71 -8.33
N LEU A 417 -3.56 -46.23 -8.86
CA LEU A 417 -4.83 -45.51 -8.93
C LEU A 417 -5.26 -45.07 -7.54
N ARG A 418 -5.20 -45.96 -6.54
CA ARG A 418 -5.49 -45.61 -5.14
C ARG A 418 -4.56 -44.53 -4.60
N ASN A 419 -3.26 -44.54 -4.93
CA ASN A 419 -2.31 -43.51 -4.49
C ASN A 419 -2.50 -42.18 -5.24
N VAL A 420 -2.85 -42.21 -6.53
CA VAL A 420 -3.19 -41.03 -7.32
C VAL A 420 -4.52 -40.44 -6.82
N THR A 421 -5.52 -41.27 -6.56
CA THR A 421 -6.78 -40.86 -5.93
C THR A 421 -6.52 -40.30 -4.54
N ILE A 422 -5.68 -40.91 -3.70
CA ILE A 422 -5.31 -40.33 -2.39
C ILE A 422 -4.54 -39.02 -2.57
N PHE A 423 -3.62 -38.92 -3.52
CA PHE A 423 -2.88 -37.67 -3.79
C PHE A 423 -3.79 -36.54 -4.27
N LEU A 424 -4.74 -36.85 -5.15
CA LEU A 424 -5.77 -35.91 -5.61
C LEU A 424 -6.75 -35.58 -4.48
N TYR A 425 -7.19 -36.56 -3.70
CA TYR A 425 -8.17 -36.40 -2.62
C TYR A 425 -7.57 -35.66 -1.42
N ASP A 426 -6.42 -36.06 -0.88
CA ASP A 426 -5.75 -35.37 0.23
C ASP A 426 -5.13 -34.02 -0.21
N GLY A 427 -4.59 -33.96 -1.43
CA GLY A 427 -3.93 -32.76 -1.97
C GLY A 427 -4.90 -31.64 -2.36
N LEU A 428 -6.08 -31.98 -2.91
CA LEU A 428 -7.08 -30.99 -3.33
C LEU A 428 -8.11 -30.68 -2.22
N SER A 429 -8.51 -31.68 -1.41
CA SER A 429 -9.51 -31.46 -0.34
C SER A 429 -8.97 -30.64 0.84
N SER A 430 -7.66 -30.64 1.07
CA SER A 430 -7.03 -29.86 2.15
C SER A 430 -6.81 -28.38 1.83
N GLY A 431 -6.94 -27.97 0.55
CA GLY A 431 -6.59 -26.61 0.11
C GLY A 431 -7.68 -25.84 -0.63
N LEU A 432 -8.60 -26.51 -1.33
CA LEU A 432 -9.42 -25.83 -2.35
C LEU A 432 -10.94 -25.91 -2.12
N GLY A 433 -11.43 -26.65 -1.14
CA GLY A 433 -12.86 -26.66 -0.79
C GLY A 433 -13.79 -27.02 -1.94
N PHE A 434 -13.37 -27.91 -2.84
CA PHE A 434 -14.23 -28.46 -3.89
C PHE A 434 -15.32 -29.31 -3.26
N ASP A 435 -16.54 -29.21 -3.80
CA ASP A 435 -17.69 -29.97 -3.34
C ASP A 435 -17.41 -31.48 -3.49
N ASP A 436 -17.53 -32.14 -2.34
CA ASP A 436 -17.09 -33.49 -2.02
C ASP A 436 -17.77 -34.58 -2.90
N GLU A 437 -18.83 -34.24 -3.64
CA GLU A 437 -19.64 -35.20 -4.41
C GLU A 437 -19.06 -35.56 -5.78
N GLU A 438 -18.44 -34.64 -6.52
CA GLU A 438 -17.82 -34.97 -7.82
C GLU A 438 -16.52 -35.76 -7.65
N LEU A 439 -15.75 -35.45 -6.60
CA LEU A 439 -14.57 -36.22 -6.21
C LEU A 439 -14.94 -37.62 -5.68
N LYS A 440 -16.07 -37.77 -4.98
CA LYS A 440 -16.63 -39.07 -4.58
C LYS A 440 -17.13 -39.87 -5.77
N GLN A 441 -17.76 -39.22 -6.74
CA GLN A 441 -18.22 -39.82 -7.98
C GLN A 441 -17.04 -40.40 -8.77
N LEU A 442 -15.96 -39.63 -8.93
CA LEU A 442 -14.72 -40.06 -9.59
C LEU A 442 -14.05 -41.23 -8.83
N ALA A 443 -13.98 -41.15 -7.50
CA ALA A 443 -13.45 -42.23 -6.66
C ALA A 443 -14.31 -43.51 -6.76
N SER A 444 -15.63 -43.37 -6.88
CA SER A 444 -16.59 -44.46 -7.08
C SER A 444 -16.43 -45.11 -8.45
N GLU A 445 -16.26 -44.32 -9.52
CA GLU A 445 -16.06 -44.81 -10.90
C GLU A 445 -14.72 -45.54 -11.05
N VAL A 446 -13.65 -45.02 -10.44
CA VAL A 446 -12.35 -45.70 -10.36
C VAL A 446 -12.41 -46.97 -9.51
N CYS A 447 -13.25 -47.02 -8.47
CA CYS A 447 -13.49 -48.24 -7.71
C CYS A 447 -14.33 -49.28 -8.48
N GLN A 448 -15.28 -48.86 -9.31
CA GLN A 448 -16.09 -49.77 -10.13
C GLN A 448 -15.26 -50.45 -11.23
N MET A 449 -14.30 -49.74 -11.83
CA MET A 449 -13.32 -50.30 -12.76
C MET A 449 -12.50 -51.46 -12.16
N ASN A 450 -12.30 -51.51 -10.84
CA ASN A 450 -11.57 -52.58 -10.15
C ASN A 450 -12.39 -53.87 -9.88
N THR A 451 -13.70 -53.90 -10.13
CA THR A 451 -14.56 -55.07 -9.79
C THR A 451 -14.97 -55.90 -11.00
N GLY A 452 -14.68 -55.44 -12.22
CA GLY A 452 -14.87 -56.20 -13.46
C GLY A 452 -13.84 -57.34 -13.56
N THR A 453 -14.28 -58.58 -13.38
CA THR A 453 -13.45 -59.77 -13.51
C THR A 453 -13.13 -60.05 -14.99
N THR A 454 -12.11 -59.41 -15.56
CA THR A 454 -11.53 -59.84 -16.84
C THR A 454 -10.47 -60.89 -16.57
N LYS A 455 -10.85 -62.15 -16.80
CA LYS A 455 -9.92 -63.27 -16.88
C LYS A 455 -8.91 -62.95 -17.99
N SER A 456 -7.66 -62.81 -17.58
CA SER A 456 -6.44 -62.91 -18.38
C SER A 456 -6.63 -63.69 -19.68
N ASN A 457 -6.58 -62.97 -20.80
CA ASN A 457 -5.85 -63.40 -21.97
C ASN A 457 -5.44 -62.15 -22.75
N GLY A 458 -4.13 -61.87 -22.74
CA GLY A 458 -3.57 -60.65 -23.29
C GLY A 458 -3.99 -60.42 -24.73
N ASN A 459 -4.78 -59.38 -24.95
CA ASN A 459 -5.02 -58.80 -26.25
C ASN A 459 -4.78 -57.29 -26.15
N GLN A 460 -3.98 -56.77 -27.08
CA GLN A 460 -3.57 -55.37 -27.18
C GLN A 460 -4.76 -54.38 -27.23
N ASN A 461 -5.96 -54.87 -27.51
CA ASN A 461 -7.19 -54.07 -27.62
C ASN A 461 -7.77 -53.64 -26.27
N GLU A 462 -7.63 -54.43 -25.20
CA GLU A 462 -8.12 -54.03 -23.85
C GLU A 462 -7.26 -52.91 -23.25
N ILE A 463 -5.95 -52.92 -23.52
CA ILE A 463 -5.03 -51.83 -23.14
C ILE A 463 -5.38 -50.53 -23.89
N ASN A 464 -5.82 -50.64 -25.16
CA ASN A 464 -6.25 -49.47 -25.92
C ASN A 464 -7.59 -48.89 -25.41
N GLU A 465 -8.52 -49.74 -24.95
CA GLU A 465 -9.78 -49.28 -24.32
C GLU A 465 -9.55 -48.65 -22.93
N GLU A 466 -8.60 -49.17 -22.14
CA GLU A 466 -8.17 -48.55 -20.87
C GLU A 466 -7.46 -47.20 -21.11
N ILE A 467 -6.65 -47.09 -22.17
CA ILE A 467 -6.01 -45.83 -22.58
C ILE A 467 -7.05 -44.82 -23.10
N GLU A 468 -8.06 -45.24 -23.87
CA GLU A 468 -9.16 -44.37 -24.31
C GLU A 468 -10.02 -43.89 -23.14
N SER A 469 -10.33 -44.76 -22.18
CA SER A 469 -11.06 -44.37 -20.96
C SER A 469 -10.25 -43.40 -20.09
N PHE A 470 -8.91 -43.57 -20.04
CA PHE A 470 -8.02 -42.67 -19.32
C PHE A 470 -7.80 -41.33 -20.04
N ASN A 471 -7.83 -41.31 -21.37
CA ASN A 471 -7.88 -40.07 -22.15
C ASN A 471 -9.19 -39.30 -21.90
N GLY A 472 -10.32 -40.00 -21.70
CA GLY A 472 -11.58 -39.38 -21.28
C GLY A 472 -11.52 -38.65 -19.93
N ILE A 473 -10.64 -39.05 -19.02
CA ILE A 473 -10.37 -38.32 -17.75
C ILE A 473 -9.62 -37.01 -18.03
N PHE A 474 -8.78 -36.95 -19.06
CA PHE A 474 -8.08 -35.74 -19.47
C PHE A 474 -8.95 -34.79 -20.30
N ASP A 475 -9.89 -35.30 -21.09
CA ASP A 475 -10.88 -34.47 -21.80
C ASP A 475 -11.86 -33.77 -20.84
N TRP A 476 -11.97 -34.23 -19.58
CA TRP A 476 -12.75 -33.58 -18.53
C TRP A 476 -11.96 -32.49 -17.76
N LEU A 477 -10.63 -32.45 -17.94
CA LEU A 477 -9.73 -31.46 -17.32
C LEU A 477 -9.43 -30.24 -18.22
N GLU A 478 -9.85 -30.27 -19.49
CA GLU A 478 -10.02 -29.09 -20.36
C GLU A 478 -11.37 -28.41 -20.07
#